data_AF-A0A7G9S9F3-F1
#
_entry.id   AF-A0A7G9S9F3-F1
#
_cell.length_a   1.000
_cell.length_b   1.000
_cell.length_c   1.000
_cell.angle_alpha   90.00
_cell.angle_beta   90.00
_cell.angle_gamma   90.00
#
_symmetry.space_group_name_H-M   'P 1'
#
loop_
_entity.id
_entity.type
_entity.pdbx_description
1 polymer ?
#
loop_
_entity_poly.entity_id
_entity_poly.type
_entity_poly.pdbx_seq_one_letter_code
_entity_poly.pdbx_strand_id
1 'polypeptide(L)'
;MALLTTLQQACPAIAVNVSRSGCRLRAGVIPAIGEELMISIDRVRTFGTVRWIANDHFGIEFDQPLSLDEIRSLRIHVALDRGVRPGLRATMEDWTLSRAR
;
A
#
# COMPACT_ATOMS: atom_id res chain seq x y z
N MET A 1 3.82 -5.83 -0.03
CA MET A 1 2.65 -5.41 0.80
C MET A 1 2.84 -3.94 1.16
N ALA A 2 1.76 -3.15 1.16
CA ALA A 2 1.77 -1.74 1.55
C ALA A 2 1.12 -1.57 2.92
N LEU A 3 1.60 -0.62 3.72
CA LEU A 3 0.95 -0.18 4.95
C LEU A 3 0.52 1.28 4.78
N LEU A 4 -0.76 1.54 5.04
CA LEU A 4 -1.32 2.88 5.07
C LEU A 4 -1.44 3.31 6.51
N THR A 5 -1.06 4.53 6.82
CA THR A 5 -1.18 5.11 8.14
C THR A 5 -1.89 6.44 8.03
N THR A 6 -3.10 6.50 8.57
CA THR A 6 -3.90 7.71 8.73
C THR A 6 -3.82 8.19 10.18
N LEU A 7 -4.47 9.29 10.50
CA LEU A 7 -4.58 9.77 11.89
C LEU A 7 -5.39 8.81 12.77
N GLN A 8 -6.38 8.11 12.23
CA GLN A 8 -7.23 7.21 13.01
C GLN A 8 -6.67 5.78 13.09
N GLN A 9 -5.98 5.29 12.05
CA GLN A 9 -5.61 3.88 11.98
C GLN A 9 -4.45 3.59 11.02
N ALA A 10 -3.85 2.41 11.20
CA ALA A 10 -2.99 1.80 10.21
C ALA A 10 -3.68 0.58 9.59
N CYS A 11 -3.72 0.50 8.26
CA CYS A 11 -4.34 -0.63 7.57
C CYS A 11 -3.42 -1.21 6.48
N PRO A 12 -3.33 -2.55 6.34
CA PRO A 12 -2.60 -3.18 5.27
C PRO A 12 -3.32 -3.01 3.93
N ALA A 13 -2.55 -2.82 2.87
CA ALA A 13 -3.03 -2.64 1.51
C ALA A 13 -2.13 -3.37 0.50
N ILE A 14 -2.70 -3.63 -0.67
CA ILE A 14 -2.01 -4.20 -1.82
C ILE A 14 -1.85 -3.10 -2.84
N ALA A 15 -0.60 -2.76 -3.14
CA ALA A 15 -0.28 -1.86 -4.25
C ALA A 15 -0.54 -2.58 -5.56
N VAL A 16 -1.54 -2.10 -6.30
CA VAL A 16 -1.89 -2.62 -7.61
C VAL A 16 -0.98 -1.97 -8.64
N ASN A 17 -0.95 -0.65 -8.73
CA ASN A 17 -0.11 0.04 -9.72
C ASN A 17 0.60 1.23 -9.05
N VAL A 18 1.83 1.52 -9.46
CA VAL A 18 2.61 2.63 -8.91
C VAL A 18 3.23 3.46 -10.03
N SER A 19 3.10 4.78 -9.89
CA SER A 19 3.67 5.81 -10.76
C SER A 19 4.48 6.80 -9.91
N ARG A 20 5.13 7.78 -10.55
CA ARG A 20 5.92 8.78 -9.83
C ARG A 20 5.05 9.71 -8.96
N SER A 21 3.82 10.00 -9.37
CA SER A 21 2.94 10.97 -8.71
C SER A 21 1.83 10.33 -7.90
N GLY A 22 1.75 9.00 -7.87
CA GLY A 22 0.67 8.33 -7.15
C GLY A 22 0.65 6.83 -7.36
N CYS A 23 -0.26 6.17 -6.66
CA CYS A 23 -0.45 4.74 -6.79
C CYS A 23 -1.92 4.34 -6.65
N ARG A 24 -2.25 3.21 -7.27
CA ARG A 24 -3.52 2.52 -7.13
C ARG A 24 -3.35 1.40 -6.12
N LEU A 25 -4.20 1.40 -5.10
CA LEU A 25 -4.18 0.46 -3.99
C LEU A 25 -5.50 -0.29 -3.90
N ARG A 26 -5.47 -1.42 -3.21
CA ARG A 26 -6.64 -2.17 -2.72
C ARG A 26 -6.46 -2.46 -1.24
N ALA A 27 -7.47 -2.20 -0.42
CA ALA A 27 -7.43 -2.44 1.02
C ALA A 27 -8.80 -2.93 1.51
N GLY A 28 -8.83 -3.60 2.67
CA GLY A 28 -10.09 -3.98 3.31
C GLY A 28 -10.82 -2.78 3.92
N VAL A 29 -10.07 -1.76 4.34
CA VAL A 29 -10.59 -0.49 4.85
C VAL A 29 -9.98 0.62 4.00
N ILE A 30 -10.84 1.37 3.30
CA ILE A 30 -10.43 2.43 2.37
C ILE A 30 -10.59 3.79 3.07
N PRO A 31 -9.52 4.61 3.17
CA PRO A 31 -9.62 5.97 3.69
C PRO A 31 -10.53 6.86 2.81
N ALA A 32 -11.09 7.92 3.39
CA ALA A 32 -12.03 8.78 2.68
C ALA A 32 -11.34 9.59 1.57
N ILE A 33 -12.09 10.01 0.54
CA ILE A 33 -11.57 10.94 -0.48
C ILE A 33 -11.17 12.25 0.20
N GLY A 34 -9.98 12.75 -0.13
CA GLY A 34 -9.39 13.93 0.48
C GLY A 34 -8.63 13.65 1.78
N GLU A 35 -8.64 12.43 2.29
CA GLU A 35 -7.88 12.06 3.47
C GLU A 35 -6.38 11.95 3.14
N GLU A 36 -5.56 12.55 3.99
CA GLU A 36 -4.11 12.47 3.95
C GLU A 36 -3.63 11.23 4.70
N LEU A 37 -2.68 10.50 4.11
CA LEU A 37 -2.11 9.31 4.70
C LEU A 37 -0.64 9.17 4.33
N MET A 38 0.10 8.45 5.18
CA MET A 38 1.43 7.96 4.86
C MET A 38 1.32 6.55 4.29
N ILE A 39 2.03 6.31 3.18
CA ILE A 39 2.15 5.00 2.56
C ILE A 39 3.58 4.51 2.75
N SER A 40 3.69 3.30 3.30
CA SER A 40 4.96 2.58 3.42
C SER A 40 4.93 1.34 2.53
N ILE A 41 5.84 1.25 1.57
CA ILE A 41 6.05 0.07 0.73
C ILE A 41 7.54 -0.23 0.69
N ASP A 42 7.94 -1.37 1.25
CA ASP A 42 9.35 -1.73 1.43
C ASP A 42 10.12 -0.60 2.15
N ARG A 43 11.13 -0.01 1.50
CA ARG A 43 11.94 1.09 2.05
C ARG A 43 11.40 2.48 1.70
N VAL A 44 10.38 2.57 0.85
CA VAL A 44 9.81 3.86 0.44
C VAL A 44 8.68 4.25 1.37
N ARG A 45 8.76 5.47 1.90
CA ARG A 45 7.72 6.11 2.71
C ARG A 45 7.38 7.45 2.08
N THR A 46 6.12 7.67 1.78
CA THR A 46 5.66 8.92 1.17
C THR A 46 4.28 9.29 1.69
N PHE A 47 4.00 10.59 1.73
CA PHE A 47 2.68 11.12 2.04
C PHE A 47 1.86 11.26 0.76
N GLY A 48 0.55 11.12 0.89
CA GLY A 48 -0.36 11.34 -0.21
C GLY A 48 -1.80 11.50 0.23
N THR A 49 -2.60 11.97 -0.71
CA THR A 49 -4.03 12.23 -0.52
C THR A 49 -4.85 11.26 -1.37
N VAL A 50 -5.92 10.70 -0.81
CA VAL A 50 -6.88 9.91 -1.60
C VAL A 50 -7.62 10.81 -2.59
N ARG A 51 -7.49 10.53 -3.89
CA ARG A 51 -8.13 11.32 -4.96
C ARG A 51 -9.40 10.69 -5.52
N TRP A 52 -9.50 9.38 -5.48
CA TRP A 52 -10.66 8.66 -5.99
C TRP A 52 -10.80 7.29 -5.34
N ILE A 53 -12.04 6.80 -5.28
CA ILE A 53 -12.40 5.45 -4.84
C ILE A 53 -13.32 4.85 -5.89
N ALA A 54 -13.07 3.61 -6.29
CA ALA A 54 -13.88 2.84 -7.21
C ALA A 54 -13.85 1.36 -6.83
N ASN A 55 -15.00 0.82 -6.38
CA ASN A 55 -15.11 -0.54 -5.84
C ASN A 55 -14.15 -0.79 -4.66
N ASP A 56 -13.34 -1.84 -4.73
CA ASP A 56 -12.28 -2.19 -3.78
C ASP A 56 -10.95 -1.46 -4.06
N HIS A 57 -10.92 -0.57 -5.05
CA HIS A 57 -9.72 0.16 -5.43
C HIS A 57 -9.84 1.64 -5.07
N PHE A 58 -8.70 2.24 -4.79
CA PHE A 58 -8.59 3.69 -4.62
C PHE A 58 -7.24 4.17 -5.12
N GLY A 59 -7.21 5.44 -5.50
CA GLY A 59 -6.00 6.09 -5.95
C GLY A 59 -5.57 7.16 -4.98
N ILE A 60 -4.27 7.18 -4.73
CA ILE A 60 -3.62 8.24 -4.00
C ILE A 60 -2.74 9.04 -4.94
N GLU A 61 -2.69 10.34 -4.70
CA GLU A 61 -1.70 11.24 -5.26
C GLU A 61 -0.64 11.50 -4.19
N PHE A 62 0.63 11.42 -4.54
CA PHE A 62 1.72 11.72 -3.64
C PHE A 62 1.93 13.23 -3.54
N ASP A 63 2.19 13.71 -2.33
CA ASP A 63 2.45 15.14 -2.10
C ASP A 63 3.73 15.59 -2.81
N GLN A 64 4.70 14.68 -2.90
CA GLN A 64 5.93 14.86 -3.67
C GLN A 64 6.13 13.70 -4.64
N PRO A 65 6.51 13.97 -5.90
CA PRO A 65 6.83 12.91 -6.84
C PRO A 65 8.00 12.05 -6.35
N LEU A 66 7.86 10.74 -6.42
CA LEU A 66 8.95 9.81 -6.13
C LEU A 66 10.09 9.96 -7.15
N SER A 67 11.31 9.75 -6.67
CA SER A 67 12.51 9.66 -7.51
C SER A 67 12.44 8.46 -8.45
N LEU A 68 13.30 8.47 -9.47
CA LEU A 68 13.37 7.38 -10.46
C LEU A 68 13.85 6.06 -9.84
N ASP A 69 14.71 6.12 -8.83
CA ASP A 69 15.20 4.92 -8.14
C ASP A 69 14.14 4.33 -7.20
N GLU A 70 13.37 5.17 -6.51
CA GLU A 70 12.24 4.73 -5.68
C GLU A 70 11.17 4.07 -6.54
N ILE A 71 10.76 4.69 -7.66
CA ILE A 71 9.72 4.10 -8.51
C ILE A 71 10.18 2.78 -9.16
N ARG A 72 11.46 2.67 -9.52
CA ARG A 72 12.03 1.43 -10.07
C ARG A 72 11.98 0.31 -9.02
N SER A 73 12.40 0.62 -7.80
CA SER A 73 12.39 -0.32 -6.67
C SER A 73 10.96 -0.78 -6.34
N LEU A 74 10.02 0.16 -6.29
CA LEU A 74 8.62 -0.14 -6.02
C LEU A 74 7.97 -0.99 -7.11
N ARG A 75 8.25 -0.73 -8.40
CA ARG A 75 7.70 -1.53 -9.49
C ARG A 75 8.15 -2.99 -9.41
N ILE A 76 9.41 -3.24 -9.05
CA ILE A 76 9.93 -4.59 -8.84
C ILE A 76 9.18 -5.25 -7.67
N HIS A 77 9.06 -4.55 -6.53
CA HIS A 77 8.36 -5.10 -5.37
C HIS A 77 6.89 -5.40 -5.67
N VAL A 78 6.17 -4.49 -6.32
CA VAL A 78 4.76 -4.65 -6.72
C VAL A 78 4.58 -5.80 -7.72
N ALA A 79 5.51 -5.98 -8.66
CA ALA A 79 5.45 -7.10 -9.60
C ALA A 79 5.64 -8.45 -8.90
N LEU A 80 6.57 -8.54 -7.95
CA LEU A 80 6.78 -9.74 -7.13
C LEU A 80 5.56 -10.04 -6.25
N ASP A 81 4.95 -9.00 -5.68
CA ASP A 81 3.75 -9.09 -4.84
C ASP A 81 2.56 -9.70 -5.57
N ARG A 82 2.38 -9.32 -6.84
CA ARG A 82 1.30 -9.82 -7.72
C ARG A 82 1.48 -11.29 -8.12
N GLY A 83 2.71 -11.81 -8.07
CA GLY A 83 3.00 -13.24 -8.30
C GLY A 83 2.59 -14.14 -7.13
N VAL A 84 2.34 -13.56 -5.94
CA VAL A 84 1.90 -14.29 -4.76
C VAL A 84 0.37 -14.40 -4.79
N ARG A 85 -0.14 -15.62 -4.99
CA ARG A 85 -1.58 -15.90 -4.94
C ARG A 85 -2.16 -15.41 -3.60
N PRO A 86 -3.31 -14.73 -3.57
CA PRO A 86 -3.88 -14.16 -2.35
C PRO A 86 -4.11 -15.18 -1.21
N GLY A 87 -4.22 -16.48 -1.52
CA GLY A 87 -4.32 -17.54 -0.51
C GLY A 87 -3.03 -17.87 0.26
N LEU A 88 -1.85 -17.41 -0.18
CA LEU A 88 -0.58 -17.71 0.50
C LEU A 88 -0.21 -16.70 1.60
N ARG A 89 -0.85 -15.52 1.60
CA ARG A 89 -0.57 -14.48 2.61
C ARG A 89 -1.29 -14.69 3.93
N ALA A 90 -2.51 -15.22 3.90
CA ALA A 90 -3.25 -15.57 5.11
C ALA A 90 -2.48 -16.56 6.00
N THR A 91 -1.63 -17.41 5.41
CA THR A 91 -0.79 -18.36 6.15
C THR A 91 0.49 -17.76 6.75
N MET A 92 0.91 -16.54 6.36
CA MET A 92 2.12 -15.91 6.92
C MET A 92 1.84 -15.06 8.16
N GLU A 93 0.64 -14.48 8.29
CA GLU A 93 0.27 -13.69 9.48
C GLU A 93 -0.09 -14.57 10.70
N ASP A 94 -0.47 -15.83 10.49
CA ASP A 94 -0.79 -16.79 11.57
C ASP A 94 0.45 -17.22 12.39
N TRP A 95 1.68 -17.06 11.84
CA TRP A 95 2.90 -17.56 12.49
C TRP A 95 3.53 -16.55 13.47
N THR A 96 3.18 -15.27 13.37
CA THR A 96 3.72 -14.21 14.24
C THR A 96 2.92 -13.99 15.51
N LEU A 97 1.69 -14.51 15.62
CA LEU A 97 0.85 -14.36 16.82
C LEU A 97 0.83 -15.59 17.76
N SER A 98 1.47 -16.69 17.39
CA SER A 98 1.44 -17.94 18.18
C SER A 98 2.83 -18.38 18.68
N ARG A 99 3.58 -17.45 19.29
CA ARG A 99 4.71 -17.79 20.19
C ARG A 99 4.80 -16.83 21.37
N ALA A 100 3.72 -16.79 22.14
CA ALA A 100 3.74 -16.33 23.52
C ALA A 100 2.75 -17.17 24.33
N ARG A 101 3.15 -18.40 24.64
CA ARG A 101 2.64 -19.18 25.77
C ARG A 101 3.79 -19.99 26.35
#